data_AF-A0A8J4A5F3-F1
#
_entry.id   AF-A0A8J4A5F3-F1
#
_cell.length_a   1.000
_cell.length_b   1.000
_cell.length_c   1.000
_cell.angle_alpha   90.00
_cell.angle_beta   90.00
_cell.angle_gamma   90.00
#
_symmetry.space_group_name_H-M   'P 1'
#
loop_
_entity.id
_entity.type
_entity.pdbx_description
1 polymer ?
#
loop_
_entity_poly.entity_id
_entity_poly.type
_entity_poly.pdbx_seq_one_letter_code
_entity_poly.pdbx_strand_id
1 'polypeptide(L)'
;MRNQCIGHVDEGARSKYIEDWATGRGDLVLDHLQVKPELPDQIFLAATTARGARELTNCSFVSSRLADGCRFNDARLESVNFLRATFIHADFRNANFSSDAEFTSCKFEGRAQFMNATFGSRAKFGVVRFAEEADFGGATFGDAATFWKTQWNGDASFGNTKFGPNATFTFCRFGAKATFSGARLGEEADFSRSTFSGPVDFTAGSFGIAVQFSNTEFQGSARFRRRLFGRGASFNKSRFEGDTSFEFASFEDGDVAFTDAEVRSELFSLDGITFSRPVYINVKSNSVSLRGARFLNGGHIRLEGDATVDLEDASFPQPFMISGKEGSRASVSSVRRADLAGLVISELSLTDCRFVGAHNLDKLQIQSLVRPFQFFGVGPWGTRRMVILEEIEWRNSRANAASPSVSAEQVASIYRQLRKGREDRKDEPGAADFYYGEMLMRMRSTHSSRAERMIISVYWAASGFGLRASRAFAAFLALLLVAGIAISLWGLRGGSPRGVSSTMATGFLAAMKGSVGWQSPDTLNVLGEYINLGLRIAGPVLLGLGALAIRGRIKRG
;
A
#
# COMPACT_ATOMS: atom_id res chain seq x y z
N MET A 1 44.97 -49.41 -12.95
CA MET A 1 44.55 -48.56 -11.81
C MET A 1 43.58 -47.44 -12.22
N ARG A 2 43.32 -47.17 -13.51
CA ARG A 2 42.20 -46.28 -13.89
C ARG A 2 40.88 -46.90 -13.40
N ASN A 3 40.16 -46.18 -12.55
CA ASN A 3 38.82 -46.49 -12.00
C ASN A 3 38.73 -47.38 -10.73
N GLN A 4 39.82 -47.68 -10.02
CA GLN A 4 39.70 -48.34 -8.72
C GLN A 4 39.53 -47.31 -7.59
N CYS A 5 38.48 -47.45 -6.78
CA CYS A 5 38.24 -46.63 -5.59
C CYS A 5 39.36 -46.85 -4.56
N ILE A 6 39.85 -45.78 -3.92
CA ILE A 6 40.94 -45.83 -2.92
C ILE A 6 40.61 -46.75 -1.74
N GLY A 7 39.33 -46.97 -1.44
CA GLY A 7 38.88 -47.88 -0.40
C GLY A 7 39.13 -49.36 -0.71
N HIS A 8 39.34 -49.72 -1.99
CA HIS A 8 39.71 -51.07 -2.43
C HIS A 8 41.22 -51.25 -2.59
N VAL A 9 42.01 -50.26 -2.16
CA VAL A 9 43.48 -50.29 -2.21
C VAL A 9 44.00 -50.58 -0.80
N ASP A 10 44.89 -51.56 -0.69
CA ASP A 10 45.57 -51.95 0.55
C ASP A 10 46.33 -50.75 1.13
N GLU A 11 46.45 -50.69 2.46
CA GLU A 11 47.00 -49.53 3.18
C GLU A 11 48.42 -49.16 2.71
N GLY A 12 49.27 -50.16 2.42
CA GLY A 12 50.62 -49.95 1.89
C GLY A 12 50.67 -49.43 0.44
N ALA A 13 49.59 -49.54 -0.32
CA ALA A 13 49.48 -49.05 -1.69
C ALA A 13 48.74 -47.70 -1.80
N ARG A 14 48.11 -47.22 -0.72
CA ARG A 14 47.37 -45.94 -0.70
C ARG A 14 48.26 -44.72 -0.92
N SER A 15 49.44 -44.68 -0.31
CA SER A 15 50.37 -43.56 -0.48
C SER A 15 50.80 -43.42 -1.94
N LYS A 16 51.11 -44.55 -2.61
CA LYS A 16 51.44 -44.58 -4.04
C LYS A 16 50.26 -44.17 -4.91
N TYR A 17 49.05 -44.62 -4.58
CA TYR A 17 47.83 -44.21 -5.29
C TYR A 17 47.62 -42.69 -5.22
N ILE A 18 47.80 -42.08 -4.03
CA ILE A 18 47.68 -40.64 -3.84
C ILE A 18 48.79 -39.90 -4.59
N GLU A 19 50.03 -40.40 -4.59
CA GLU A 19 51.16 -39.82 -5.34
C GLU A 19 50.95 -39.88 -6.87
N ASP A 20 50.50 -41.04 -7.37
CA ASP A 20 50.17 -41.22 -8.79
C ASP A 20 49.06 -40.23 -9.22
N TRP A 21 48.04 -40.04 -8.39
CA TRP A 21 47.02 -39.01 -8.62
C TRP A 21 47.60 -37.58 -8.58
N ALA A 22 48.37 -37.24 -7.55
CA ALA A 22 48.93 -35.90 -7.37
C ALA A 22 49.88 -35.49 -8.51
N THR A 23 50.49 -36.47 -9.18
CA THR A 23 51.33 -36.25 -10.38
C THR A 23 50.53 -36.28 -11.69
N GLY A 24 49.21 -36.35 -11.63
CA GLY A 24 48.30 -36.33 -12.78
C GLY A 24 48.14 -37.68 -13.49
N ARG A 25 48.55 -38.79 -12.88
CA ARG A 25 48.49 -40.15 -13.46
C ARG A 25 47.24 -40.93 -13.05
N GLY A 26 46.10 -40.28 -12.94
CA GLY A 26 44.82 -40.94 -12.68
C GLY A 26 43.81 -40.03 -11.99
N ASP A 27 42.65 -40.60 -11.69
CA ASP A 27 41.56 -39.93 -10.98
C ASP A 27 41.58 -40.40 -9.52
N LEU A 28 41.21 -39.52 -8.60
CA LEU A 28 41.07 -39.84 -7.18
C LEU A 28 39.62 -40.19 -6.88
N VAL A 29 39.33 -41.48 -6.72
CA VAL A 29 37.97 -41.99 -6.52
C VAL A 29 37.76 -42.43 -5.07
N LEU A 30 36.85 -41.76 -4.36
CA LEU A 30 36.43 -42.05 -2.97
C LEU A 30 34.95 -42.43 -2.88
N ASP A 31 34.38 -42.94 -3.97
CA ASP A 31 32.96 -43.25 -4.06
C ASP A 31 32.55 -44.31 -3.03
N HIS A 32 31.35 -44.13 -2.45
CA HIS A 32 30.74 -45.03 -1.46
C HIS A 32 31.50 -45.20 -0.14
N LEU A 33 32.50 -44.35 0.14
CA LEU A 33 33.32 -44.45 1.35
C LEU A 33 32.82 -43.59 2.52
N GLN A 34 33.16 -44.03 3.72
CA GLN A 34 33.18 -43.19 4.93
C GLN A 34 34.57 -42.53 5.00
N VAL A 35 34.66 -41.30 4.51
CA VAL A 35 35.91 -40.54 4.45
C VAL A 35 36.16 -39.95 5.84
N LYS A 36 37.09 -40.55 6.57
CA LYS A 36 37.57 -40.05 7.86
C LYS A 36 38.61 -38.93 7.65
N PRO A 37 38.82 -38.02 8.62
CA PRO A 37 39.62 -36.79 8.42
C PRO A 37 41.09 -37.04 8.10
N GLU A 38 41.64 -38.18 8.50
CA GLU A 38 43.05 -38.51 8.26
C GLU A 38 43.34 -38.71 6.76
N LEU A 39 42.34 -39.15 5.99
CA LEU A 39 42.50 -39.40 4.55
C LEU A 39 42.53 -38.09 3.74
N PRO A 40 41.61 -37.12 3.94
CA PRO A 40 41.76 -35.78 3.39
C PRO A 40 43.05 -35.09 3.80
N ASP A 41 43.54 -35.21 5.04
CA ASP A 41 44.82 -34.58 5.42
C ASP A 41 45.98 -35.07 4.55
N GLN A 42 46.04 -36.39 4.28
CA GLN A 42 47.04 -36.96 3.37
C GLN A 42 46.84 -36.49 1.92
N ILE A 43 45.59 -36.46 1.45
CA ILE A 43 45.23 -35.98 0.11
C ILE A 43 45.58 -34.50 -0.04
N PHE A 44 45.25 -33.66 0.94
CA PHE A 44 45.52 -32.23 0.92
C PHE A 44 47.01 -31.94 1.01
N LEU A 45 47.77 -32.70 1.81
CA LEU A 45 49.22 -32.59 1.86
C LEU A 45 49.83 -32.92 0.48
N ALA A 46 49.36 -33.98 -0.18
CA ALA A 46 49.80 -34.36 -1.52
C ALA A 46 49.34 -33.36 -2.61
N ALA A 47 48.16 -32.75 -2.42
CA ALA A 47 47.57 -31.75 -3.31
C ALA A 47 48.15 -30.34 -3.13
N THR A 48 48.99 -30.13 -2.12
CA THR A 48 49.56 -28.80 -1.84
C THR A 48 50.72 -28.53 -2.79
N THR A 49 50.53 -27.56 -3.69
CA THR A 49 51.56 -27.09 -4.61
C THR A 49 52.73 -26.45 -3.87
N ALA A 50 53.88 -26.28 -4.54
CA ALA A 50 55.05 -25.58 -3.98
C ALA A 50 54.76 -24.13 -3.52
N ARG A 51 53.64 -23.54 -3.95
CA ARG A 51 53.17 -22.21 -3.53
C ARG A 51 52.16 -22.24 -2.37
N GLY A 52 51.90 -23.43 -1.80
CA GLY A 52 50.96 -23.64 -0.70
C GLY A 52 49.48 -23.72 -1.10
N ALA A 53 49.16 -23.69 -2.40
CA ALA A 53 47.78 -23.83 -2.87
C ALA A 53 47.38 -25.31 -2.90
N ARG A 54 46.23 -25.64 -2.32
CA ARG A 54 45.63 -26.99 -2.32
C ARG A 54 44.84 -27.19 -3.61
N GLU A 55 45.31 -28.04 -4.52
CA GLU A 55 44.67 -28.29 -5.81
C GLU A 55 44.14 -29.71 -5.93
N LEU A 56 42.82 -29.85 -6.05
CA LEU A 56 42.15 -31.13 -6.22
C LEU A 56 41.59 -31.20 -7.63
N THR A 57 42.18 -32.06 -8.45
CA THR A 57 41.78 -32.27 -9.84
C THR A 57 41.25 -33.70 -10.05
N ASN A 58 40.17 -33.87 -10.82
CA ASN A 58 39.61 -35.17 -11.18
C ASN A 58 39.32 -36.06 -9.96
N CYS A 59 38.53 -35.52 -9.02
CA CYS A 59 38.18 -36.21 -7.77
C CYS A 59 36.70 -36.59 -7.75
N SER A 60 36.39 -37.83 -7.37
CA SER A 60 35.03 -38.34 -7.24
C SER A 60 34.73 -38.74 -5.80
N PHE A 61 33.62 -38.24 -5.27
CA PHE A 61 33.13 -38.48 -3.90
C PHE A 61 31.68 -39.01 -3.94
N VAL A 62 31.30 -39.72 -5.00
CA VAL A 62 29.91 -40.09 -5.27
C VAL A 62 29.38 -41.00 -4.17
N SER A 63 28.23 -40.63 -3.59
CA SER A 63 27.60 -41.39 -2.50
C SER A 63 28.54 -41.65 -1.30
N SER A 64 29.57 -40.82 -1.11
CA SER A 64 30.47 -40.90 0.04
C SER A 64 29.93 -40.11 1.24
N ARG A 65 30.46 -40.35 2.42
CA ARG A 65 30.16 -39.61 3.64
C ARG A 65 31.46 -39.02 4.19
N LEU A 66 31.55 -37.70 4.21
CA LEU A 66 32.70 -36.93 4.66
C LEU A 66 32.53 -36.56 6.13
N ALA A 67 33.40 -37.12 6.97
CA ALA A 67 33.40 -36.92 8.41
C ALA A 67 33.81 -35.49 8.80
N ASP A 68 33.60 -35.15 10.07
CA ASP A 68 34.00 -33.87 10.62
C ASP A 68 35.51 -33.64 10.53
N GLY A 69 35.94 -32.56 9.89
CA GLY A 69 37.36 -32.28 9.61
C GLY A 69 37.76 -32.38 8.12
N CYS A 70 36.91 -32.92 7.24
CA CYS A 70 37.14 -32.89 5.79
C CYS A 70 36.93 -31.46 5.23
N ARG A 71 37.95 -30.61 5.25
CA ARG A 71 37.86 -29.17 4.89
C ARG A 71 38.45 -28.85 3.52
N PHE A 72 37.69 -28.17 2.68
CA PHE A 72 38.06 -27.72 1.33
C PHE A 72 38.23 -26.19 1.24
N ASN A 73 38.41 -25.51 2.38
CA ASN A 73 38.64 -24.07 2.39
C ASN A 73 39.88 -23.72 1.56
N ASP A 74 39.87 -22.58 0.88
CA ASP A 74 41.00 -22.06 0.08
C ASP A 74 41.51 -23.04 -1.01
N ALA A 75 40.78 -24.11 -1.34
CA ALA A 75 41.19 -25.11 -2.30
C ALA A 75 40.76 -24.73 -3.72
N ARG A 76 41.59 -25.08 -4.72
CA ARG A 76 41.22 -25.08 -6.13
C ARG A 76 40.66 -26.46 -6.47
N LEU A 77 39.41 -26.50 -6.92
CA LEU A 77 38.65 -27.72 -7.20
C LEU A 77 38.35 -27.76 -8.70
N GLU A 78 38.97 -28.70 -9.40
CA GLU A 78 38.82 -28.90 -10.84
C GLU A 78 38.26 -30.29 -11.11
N SER A 79 37.14 -30.37 -11.83
CA SER A 79 36.47 -31.64 -12.16
C SER A 79 36.19 -32.50 -10.91
N VAL A 80 35.54 -31.90 -9.89
CA VAL A 80 35.19 -32.57 -8.64
C VAL A 80 33.70 -32.90 -8.59
N ASN A 81 33.37 -34.15 -8.25
CA ASN A 81 31.99 -34.64 -8.21
C ASN A 81 31.58 -35.08 -6.81
N PHE A 82 30.59 -34.40 -6.22
CA PHE A 82 30.01 -34.74 -4.92
C PHE A 82 28.61 -35.36 -5.02
N LEU A 83 28.18 -35.85 -6.19
CA LEU A 83 26.85 -36.42 -6.38
C LEU A 83 26.46 -37.40 -5.26
N ARG A 84 25.34 -37.12 -4.57
CA ARG A 84 24.81 -37.91 -3.44
C ARG A 84 25.73 -38.01 -2.21
N ALA A 85 26.75 -37.17 -2.10
CA ALA A 85 27.64 -37.15 -0.93
C ALA A 85 26.91 -36.62 0.31
N THR A 86 27.39 -37.04 1.49
CA THR A 86 26.93 -36.52 2.77
C THR A 86 28.08 -35.84 3.51
N PHE A 87 27.88 -34.62 3.98
CA PHE A 87 28.86 -33.85 4.74
C PHE A 87 28.37 -33.68 6.17
N ILE A 88 29.21 -34.02 7.16
CA ILE A 88 28.93 -33.70 8.58
C ILE A 88 29.09 -32.20 8.80
N HIS A 89 30.26 -31.65 8.47
CA HIS A 89 30.49 -30.21 8.36
C HIS A 89 31.19 -29.96 7.03
N ALA A 90 30.70 -28.98 6.27
CA ALA A 90 31.29 -28.62 4.99
C ALA A 90 31.94 -27.25 5.08
N ASP A 91 33.25 -27.19 4.86
CA ASP A 91 34.01 -25.95 4.81
C ASP A 91 34.60 -25.78 3.41
N PHE A 92 33.99 -24.90 2.62
CA PHE A 92 34.39 -24.48 1.27
C PHE A 92 34.67 -22.98 1.22
N ARG A 93 35.01 -22.35 2.37
CA ARG A 93 35.28 -20.91 2.42
C ARG A 93 36.46 -20.56 1.50
N ASN A 94 36.30 -19.53 0.67
CA ASN A 94 37.25 -19.11 -0.36
C ASN A 94 37.65 -20.22 -1.37
N ALA A 95 36.92 -21.34 -1.44
CA ALA A 95 37.22 -22.39 -2.40
C ALA A 95 36.94 -21.90 -3.83
N ASN A 96 37.72 -22.36 -4.80
CA ASN A 96 37.58 -22.02 -6.21
C ASN A 96 37.28 -23.27 -7.04
N PHE A 97 36.02 -23.42 -7.46
CA PHE A 97 35.58 -24.45 -8.40
C PHE A 97 35.78 -23.94 -9.82
N SER A 98 36.87 -24.36 -10.48
CA SER A 98 37.20 -23.90 -11.84
C SER A 98 36.40 -24.63 -12.93
N SER A 99 35.87 -25.82 -12.64
CA SER A 99 35.00 -26.60 -13.52
C SER A 99 33.57 -26.70 -12.95
N ASP A 100 32.68 -27.41 -13.64
CA ASP A 100 31.34 -27.71 -13.15
C ASP A 100 31.38 -28.31 -11.74
N ALA A 101 30.62 -27.71 -10.82
CA ALA A 101 30.52 -28.16 -9.44
C ALA A 101 29.21 -28.92 -9.24
N GLU A 102 29.30 -30.24 -9.01
CA GLU A 102 28.15 -31.14 -8.91
C GLU A 102 27.87 -31.52 -7.46
N PHE A 103 26.79 -30.99 -6.89
CA PHE A 103 26.30 -31.28 -5.54
C PHE A 103 24.92 -31.95 -5.55
N THR A 104 24.42 -32.43 -6.70
CA THR A 104 23.07 -32.99 -6.77
C THR A 104 22.86 -34.12 -5.75
N SER A 105 21.72 -34.11 -5.07
CA SER A 105 21.31 -35.05 -4.03
C SER A 105 22.23 -35.12 -2.82
N CYS A 106 23.08 -34.10 -2.59
CA CYS A 106 23.89 -34.00 -1.39
C CYS A 106 23.07 -33.78 -0.12
N LYS A 107 23.62 -34.22 1.01
CA LYS A 107 23.11 -33.93 2.35
C LYS A 107 24.19 -33.25 3.18
N PHE A 108 23.88 -32.08 3.72
CA PHE A 108 24.73 -31.39 4.68
C PHE A 108 24.04 -31.50 6.05
N GLU A 109 24.60 -32.33 6.94
CA GLU A 109 24.00 -32.64 8.24
C GLU A 109 24.28 -31.57 9.30
N GLY A 110 25.44 -30.92 9.23
CA GLY A 110 25.79 -29.73 10.00
C GLY A 110 25.96 -28.51 9.09
N ARG A 111 26.64 -27.48 9.60
CA ARG A 111 26.85 -26.22 8.89
C ARG A 111 27.59 -26.42 7.57
N ALA A 112 27.12 -25.70 6.54
CA ALA A 112 27.75 -25.67 5.22
C ALA A 112 28.24 -24.25 4.91
N GLN A 113 29.55 -24.09 4.76
CA GLN A 113 30.19 -22.78 4.65
C GLN A 113 30.81 -22.62 3.26
N PHE A 114 30.20 -21.77 2.43
CA PHE A 114 30.65 -21.40 1.08
C PHE A 114 30.99 -19.92 0.97
N MET A 115 31.26 -19.24 2.10
CA MET A 115 31.58 -17.81 2.10
C MET A 115 32.75 -17.51 1.17
N ASN A 116 32.57 -16.51 0.31
CA ASN A 116 33.54 -16.09 -0.72
C ASN A 116 34.00 -17.21 -1.66
N ALA A 117 33.31 -18.34 -1.73
CA ALA A 117 33.60 -19.38 -2.70
C ALA A 117 33.33 -18.87 -4.12
N THR A 118 34.15 -19.30 -5.08
CA THR A 118 33.98 -18.99 -6.49
C THR A 118 33.62 -20.25 -7.25
N PHE A 119 32.50 -20.22 -7.97
CA PHE A 119 32.08 -21.25 -8.92
C PHE A 119 32.25 -20.67 -10.32
N GLY A 120 33.39 -20.94 -10.97
CA GLY A 120 33.74 -20.34 -12.25
C GLY A 120 32.90 -20.86 -13.43
N SER A 121 32.36 -22.07 -13.30
CA SER A 121 31.48 -22.72 -14.28
C SER A 121 30.11 -23.05 -13.64
N ARG A 122 29.33 -23.96 -14.24
CA ARG A 122 27.99 -24.31 -13.74
C ARG A 122 28.06 -24.91 -12.35
N ALA A 123 27.19 -24.46 -11.45
CA ALA A 123 27.06 -25.02 -10.11
C ALA A 123 25.67 -25.63 -9.92
N LYS A 124 25.61 -26.94 -9.64
CA LYS A 124 24.37 -27.69 -9.53
C LYS A 124 24.13 -28.15 -8.10
N PHE A 125 23.09 -27.58 -7.49
CA PHE A 125 22.57 -27.94 -6.19
C PHE A 125 21.13 -28.45 -6.38
N GLY A 126 20.95 -29.55 -7.10
CA GLY A 126 19.64 -30.18 -7.28
C GLY A 126 19.31 -31.15 -6.15
N VAL A 127 18.12 -31.10 -5.57
CA VAL A 127 17.66 -32.04 -4.54
C VAL A 127 18.59 -32.08 -3.31
N VAL A 128 19.21 -30.94 -2.98
CA VAL A 128 20.14 -30.85 -1.84
C VAL A 128 19.36 -30.60 -0.57
N ARG A 129 19.83 -31.14 0.56
CA ARG A 129 19.30 -30.83 1.88
C ARG A 129 20.37 -30.26 2.79
N PHE A 130 20.15 -29.04 3.27
CA PHE A 130 20.91 -28.41 4.34
C PHE A 130 20.13 -28.53 5.65
N ALA A 131 20.64 -29.32 6.59
CA ALA A 131 19.97 -29.54 7.88
C ALA A 131 20.14 -28.35 8.83
N GLU A 132 21.32 -27.72 8.82
CA GLU A 132 21.63 -26.51 9.56
C GLU A 132 21.86 -25.31 8.61
N GLU A 133 22.55 -24.28 9.11
CA GLU A 133 22.90 -23.07 8.37
C GLU A 133 23.77 -23.37 7.14
N ALA A 134 23.40 -22.75 6.01
CA ALA A 134 24.18 -22.75 4.78
C ALA A 134 24.52 -21.31 4.38
N ASP A 135 25.80 -20.96 4.40
CA ASP A 135 26.26 -19.60 4.13
C ASP A 135 27.05 -19.50 2.83
N PHE A 136 26.45 -18.84 1.84
CA PHE A 136 27.01 -18.47 0.54
C PHE A 136 27.37 -16.98 0.48
N GLY A 137 27.48 -16.30 1.62
CA GLY A 137 27.78 -14.88 1.71
C GLY A 137 29.04 -14.49 0.94
N GLY A 138 28.92 -13.49 0.06
CA GLY A 138 30.02 -13.03 -0.79
C GLY A 138 30.49 -14.01 -1.87
N ALA A 139 29.86 -15.19 -2.00
CA ALA A 139 30.21 -16.15 -3.05
C ALA A 139 29.95 -15.58 -4.45
N THR A 140 30.66 -16.11 -5.44
CA THR A 140 30.51 -15.74 -6.85
C THR A 140 30.22 -16.97 -7.69
N PHE A 141 29.06 -17.00 -8.36
CA PHE A 141 28.74 -17.96 -9.41
C PHE A 141 28.96 -17.27 -10.75
N GLY A 142 29.97 -17.69 -11.52
CA GLY A 142 30.36 -17.05 -12.78
C GLY A 142 29.45 -17.41 -13.96
N ASP A 143 28.86 -18.60 -13.94
CA ASP A 143 27.90 -19.11 -14.92
C ASP A 143 26.57 -19.47 -14.21
N ALA A 144 25.74 -20.32 -14.82
CA ALA A 144 24.46 -20.75 -14.27
C ALA A 144 24.60 -21.45 -12.90
N ALA A 145 23.88 -20.93 -11.91
CA ALA A 145 23.71 -21.55 -10.60
C ALA A 145 22.30 -22.13 -10.47
N THR A 146 22.20 -23.46 -10.35
CA THR A 146 20.91 -24.17 -10.32
C THR A 146 20.67 -24.79 -8.97
N PHE A 147 19.74 -24.21 -8.21
CA PHE A 147 19.11 -24.78 -7.03
C PHE A 147 17.71 -25.26 -7.42
N TRP A 148 17.52 -26.57 -7.51
CA TRP A 148 16.25 -27.16 -7.90
C TRP A 148 15.79 -28.15 -6.83
N LYS A 149 14.59 -27.99 -6.29
CA LYS A 149 14.09 -28.84 -5.19
C LYS A 149 15.03 -28.91 -3.98
N THR A 150 15.80 -27.85 -3.75
CA THR A 150 16.72 -27.78 -2.61
C THR A 150 16.01 -27.27 -1.37
N GLN A 151 16.36 -27.88 -0.25
CA GLN A 151 15.74 -27.62 1.04
C GLN A 151 16.78 -27.11 2.03
N TRP A 152 16.51 -25.92 2.58
CA TRP A 152 17.21 -25.37 3.73
C TRP A 152 16.33 -25.51 4.96
N ASN A 153 16.74 -26.32 5.93
CA ASN A 153 16.05 -26.43 7.21
C ASN A 153 16.56 -25.38 8.22
N GLY A 154 17.84 -25.04 8.15
CA GLY A 154 18.43 -23.89 8.83
C GLY A 154 18.45 -22.64 7.96
N ASP A 155 19.12 -21.60 8.46
CA ASP A 155 19.22 -20.32 7.76
C ASP A 155 20.01 -20.44 6.45
N ALA A 156 19.57 -19.72 5.42
CA ALA A 156 20.21 -19.67 4.12
C ALA A 156 20.71 -18.23 3.85
N SER A 157 22.02 -18.05 3.80
CA SER A 157 22.64 -16.74 3.55
C SER A 157 23.22 -16.69 2.15
N PHE A 158 22.75 -15.72 1.36
CA PHE A 158 23.26 -15.32 0.04
C PHE A 158 23.58 -13.81 0.04
N GLY A 159 23.94 -13.27 1.21
CA GLY A 159 24.23 -11.84 1.36
C GLY A 159 25.43 -11.44 0.49
N ASN A 160 25.29 -10.37 -0.29
CA ASN A 160 26.33 -9.87 -1.21
C ASN A 160 26.85 -10.91 -2.23
N THR A 161 26.14 -12.02 -2.43
CA THR A 161 26.49 -13.03 -3.44
C THR A 161 26.30 -12.46 -4.84
N LYS A 162 27.17 -12.86 -5.77
CA LYS A 162 27.09 -12.49 -7.19
C LYS A 162 26.77 -13.72 -8.00
N PHE A 163 25.65 -13.68 -8.71
CA PHE A 163 25.30 -14.69 -9.70
C PHE A 163 25.66 -14.19 -11.09
N GLY A 164 26.03 -15.13 -11.95
CA GLY A 164 26.29 -14.93 -13.37
C GLY A 164 24.98 -14.66 -14.10
N PRO A 165 24.86 -14.99 -15.39
CA PRO A 165 23.66 -14.64 -16.16
C PRO A 165 22.35 -15.19 -15.55
N ASN A 166 22.39 -16.42 -15.02
CA ASN A 166 21.19 -17.14 -14.58
C ASN A 166 21.30 -17.67 -13.15
N ALA A 167 20.32 -17.33 -12.30
CA ALA A 167 20.18 -17.85 -10.94
C ALA A 167 18.82 -18.55 -10.76
N THR A 168 18.82 -19.88 -10.68
CA THR A 168 17.59 -20.66 -10.56
C THR A 168 17.43 -21.21 -9.15
N PHE A 169 16.28 -20.93 -8.53
CA PHE A 169 15.82 -21.38 -7.22
C PHE A 169 14.39 -21.93 -7.32
N THR A 170 14.15 -22.89 -8.21
CA THR A 170 12.80 -23.39 -8.47
C THR A 170 12.45 -24.60 -7.59
N PHE A 171 11.19 -24.68 -7.17
CA PHE A 171 10.71 -25.73 -6.25
C PHE A 171 11.49 -25.84 -4.94
N CYS A 172 12.18 -24.78 -4.55
CA CYS A 172 13.02 -24.75 -3.36
C CYS A 172 12.18 -24.51 -2.10
N ARG A 173 12.69 -24.96 -0.96
CA ARG A 173 12.06 -24.73 0.35
C ARG A 173 13.07 -24.11 1.30
N PHE A 174 12.76 -22.90 1.76
CA PHE A 174 13.49 -22.19 2.81
C PHE A 174 12.70 -22.32 4.11
N GLY A 175 13.08 -23.26 4.95
CA GLY A 175 12.42 -23.60 6.22
C GLY A 175 12.62 -22.55 7.31
N ALA A 176 13.77 -21.89 7.32
CA ALA A 176 14.12 -20.82 8.24
C ALA A 176 14.41 -19.51 7.48
N LYS A 177 15.22 -18.60 8.04
CA LYS A 177 15.47 -17.29 7.44
C LYS A 177 16.30 -17.41 6.16
N ALA A 178 15.91 -16.67 5.13
CA ALA A 178 16.67 -16.57 3.88
C ALA A 178 17.12 -15.12 3.62
N THR A 179 18.39 -14.89 3.33
CA THR A 179 18.92 -13.52 3.11
C THR A 179 19.59 -13.42 1.75
N PHE A 180 19.08 -12.54 0.89
CA PHE A 180 19.65 -12.14 -0.41
C PHE A 180 20.01 -10.64 -0.41
N SER A 181 20.23 -10.06 0.78
CA SER A 181 20.52 -8.64 0.90
C SER A 181 21.86 -8.30 0.24
N GLY A 182 21.87 -7.27 -0.60
CA GLY A 182 23.02 -6.90 -1.43
C GLY A 182 23.32 -7.85 -2.59
N ALA A 183 22.60 -8.98 -2.72
CA ALA A 183 22.89 -9.97 -3.75
C ALA A 183 22.56 -9.45 -5.16
N ARG A 184 23.41 -9.76 -6.13
CA ARG A 184 23.19 -9.51 -7.56
C ARG A 184 22.79 -10.83 -8.21
N LEU A 185 21.52 -10.97 -8.57
CA LEU A 185 20.94 -12.25 -9.00
C LEU A 185 21.04 -12.50 -10.51
N GLY A 186 22.03 -11.90 -11.18
CA GLY A 186 22.22 -12.09 -12.62
C GLY A 186 21.23 -11.32 -13.49
N GLU A 187 21.20 -11.67 -14.77
CA GLU A 187 20.24 -11.17 -15.75
C GLU A 187 18.85 -11.78 -15.52
N GLU A 188 18.78 -13.09 -15.28
CA GLU A 188 17.54 -13.80 -15.02
C GLU A 188 17.60 -14.56 -13.69
N ALA A 189 16.60 -14.32 -12.84
CA ALA A 189 16.44 -15.02 -11.57
C ALA A 189 15.06 -15.69 -11.49
N ASP A 190 15.02 -16.97 -11.14
CA ASP A 190 13.76 -17.73 -11.07
C ASP A 190 13.57 -18.42 -9.72
N PHE A 191 12.63 -17.91 -8.93
CA PHE A 191 12.20 -18.47 -7.64
C PHE A 191 10.85 -19.20 -7.75
N SER A 192 10.36 -19.46 -8.97
CA SER A 192 9.02 -19.98 -9.18
C SER A 192 8.77 -21.30 -8.45
N ARG A 193 7.56 -21.42 -7.90
CA ARG A 193 7.09 -22.61 -7.16
C ARG A 193 7.90 -22.90 -5.89
N SER A 194 8.61 -21.93 -5.36
CA SER A 194 9.34 -22.07 -4.10
C SER A 194 8.53 -21.59 -2.90
N THR A 195 8.91 -22.06 -1.72
CA THR A 195 8.26 -21.70 -0.46
C THR A 195 9.29 -21.12 0.51
N PHE A 196 9.01 -19.92 1.01
CA PHE A 196 9.72 -19.26 2.10
C PHE A 196 8.89 -19.38 3.38
N SER A 197 9.16 -20.42 4.18
CA SER A 197 8.50 -20.65 5.47
C SER A 197 8.98 -19.66 6.53
N GLY A 198 10.27 -19.30 6.51
CA GLY A 198 10.83 -18.23 7.34
C GLY A 198 10.87 -16.88 6.61
N PRO A 199 11.33 -15.82 7.31
CA PRO A 199 11.43 -14.48 6.72
C PRO A 199 12.50 -14.44 5.62
N VAL A 200 12.20 -13.72 4.53
CA VAL A 200 13.12 -13.51 3.41
C VAL A 200 13.44 -12.04 3.21
N ASP A 201 14.73 -11.76 3.00
CA ASP A 201 15.25 -10.41 2.81
C ASP A 201 15.96 -10.25 1.46
N PHE A 202 15.32 -9.57 0.50
CA PHE A 202 15.90 -9.16 -0.78
C PHE A 202 16.38 -7.70 -0.78
N THR A 203 16.48 -7.05 0.40
CA THR A 203 16.79 -5.62 0.53
C THR A 203 18.14 -5.25 -0.06
N ALA A 204 18.18 -4.18 -0.84
CA ALA A 204 19.36 -3.65 -1.51
C ALA A 204 20.01 -4.64 -2.49
N GLY A 205 20.39 -4.18 -3.67
CA GLY A 205 20.88 -5.01 -4.77
C GLY A 205 19.99 -4.87 -6.00
N SER A 206 20.22 -5.73 -6.98
CA SER A 206 19.52 -5.68 -8.26
C SER A 206 19.13 -7.07 -8.72
N PHE A 207 17.93 -7.16 -9.28
CA PHE A 207 17.65 -8.14 -10.32
C PHE A 207 18.12 -7.53 -11.64
N GLY A 208 18.68 -8.32 -12.55
CA GLY A 208 19.14 -7.82 -13.84
C GLY A 208 17.98 -7.49 -14.75
N ILE A 209 17.69 -8.35 -15.73
CA ILE A 209 16.62 -8.15 -16.71
C ILE A 209 15.27 -8.60 -16.15
N ALA A 210 15.21 -9.81 -15.60
CA ALA A 210 13.94 -10.42 -15.19
C ALA A 210 14.04 -11.21 -13.88
N VAL A 211 12.97 -11.16 -13.09
CA VAL A 211 12.77 -12.05 -11.95
C VAL A 211 11.40 -12.70 -11.95
N GLN A 212 11.36 -14.00 -11.67
CA GLN A 212 10.15 -14.80 -11.60
C GLN A 212 9.92 -15.29 -10.17
N PHE A 213 8.79 -14.91 -9.58
CA PHE A 213 8.24 -15.42 -8.33
C PHE A 213 6.88 -16.10 -8.58
N SER A 214 6.65 -16.59 -9.79
CA SER A 214 5.36 -17.20 -10.17
C SER A 214 5.07 -18.44 -9.30
N ASN A 215 3.87 -18.51 -8.71
CA ASN A 215 3.46 -19.57 -7.78
C ASN A 215 4.39 -19.72 -6.55
N THR A 216 5.03 -18.64 -6.12
CA THR A 216 5.88 -18.64 -4.91
C THR A 216 5.02 -18.37 -3.67
N GLU A 217 5.31 -19.04 -2.56
CA GLU A 217 4.66 -18.83 -1.28
C GLU A 217 5.61 -18.18 -0.29
N PHE A 218 5.26 -17.00 0.21
CA PHE A 218 5.94 -16.27 1.28
C PHE A 218 5.12 -16.40 2.56
N GLN A 219 5.37 -17.46 3.34
CA GLN A 219 4.68 -17.69 4.62
C GLN A 219 5.28 -16.80 5.72
N GLY A 220 6.61 -16.60 5.69
CA GLY A 220 7.29 -15.58 6.49
C GLY A 220 7.27 -14.20 5.85
N SER A 221 7.74 -13.17 6.57
CA SER A 221 7.80 -11.80 6.05
C SER A 221 8.71 -11.69 4.82
N ALA A 222 8.31 -10.93 3.81
CA ALA A 222 9.08 -10.72 2.58
C ALA A 222 9.46 -9.24 2.39
N ARG A 223 10.76 -8.93 2.39
CA ARG A 223 11.28 -7.57 2.22
C ARG A 223 11.97 -7.39 0.88
N PHE A 224 11.46 -6.48 0.04
CA PHE A 224 12.00 -6.09 -1.27
C PHE A 224 12.44 -4.61 -1.28
N ARG A 225 12.83 -4.08 -0.12
CA ARG A 225 13.11 -2.65 0.05
C ARG A 225 14.29 -2.19 -0.80
N ARG A 226 14.16 -1.01 -1.44
CA ARG A 226 15.20 -0.37 -2.27
C ARG A 226 15.80 -1.31 -3.31
N ARG A 227 14.99 -2.27 -3.78
CA ARG A 227 15.41 -3.26 -4.76
C ARG A 227 15.17 -2.72 -6.15
N LEU A 228 16.19 -2.79 -6.99
CA LEU A 228 16.06 -2.48 -8.41
C LEU A 228 15.57 -3.73 -9.12
N PHE A 229 14.35 -3.67 -9.63
CA PHE A 229 13.84 -4.65 -10.56
C PHE A 229 14.11 -4.15 -11.98
N GLY A 230 14.62 -5.04 -12.83
CA GLY A 230 14.80 -4.74 -14.24
C GLY A 230 13.49 -4.63 -15.01
N ARG A 231 13.58 -5.05 -16.28
CA ARG A 231 12.49 -4.98 -17.26
C ARG A 231 11.36 -5.97 -17.03
N GLY A 232 11.48 -6.89 -16.07
CA GLY A 232 10.39 -7.82 -15.75
C GLY A 232 10.42 -8.32 -14.31
N ALA A 233 9.29 -8.26 -13.63
CA ALA A 233 9.08 -8.90 -12.33
C ALA A 233 7.71 -9.56 -12.29
N SER A 234 7.66 -10.89 -12.22
CA SER A 234 6.39 -11.61 -12.11
C SER A 234 6.19 -12.17 -10.71
N PHE A 235 5.05 -11.84 -10.11
CA PHE A 235 4.52 -12.38 -8.87
C PHE A 235 3.20 -13.13 -9.13
N ASN A 236 2.99 -13.62 -10.36
CA ASN A 236 1.72 -14.23 -10.76
C ASN A 236 1.41 -15.46 -9.91
N LYS A 237 0.18 -15.54 -9.39
CA LYS A 237 -0.28 -16.63 -8.52
C LYS A 237 0.60 -16.84 -7.27
N SER A 238 1.38 -15.83 -6.87
CA SER A 238 2.13 -15.89 -5.61
C SER A 238 1.21 -15.64 -4.42
N ARG A 239 1.62 -16.13 -3.26
CA ARG A 239 0.90 -15.99 -2.00
C ARG A 239 1.80 -15.35 -0.97
N PHE A 240 1.37 -14.26 -0.36
CA PHE A 240 2.06 -13.58 0.73
C PHE A 240 1.25 -13.73 2.01
N GLU A 241 1.66 -14.55 2.95
CA GLU A 241 0.99 -14.71 4.25
C GLU A 241 1.71 -13.91 5.35
N GLY A 242 3.01 -13.69 5.22
CA GLY A 242 3.78 -12.80 6.09
C GLY A 242 3.79 -11.35 5.61
N ASP A 243 4.13 -10.43 6.51
CA ASP A 243 4.24 -9.00 6.21
C ASP A 243 5.17 -8.75 5.02
N THR A 244 4.69 -7.95 4.07
CA THR A 244 5.36 -7.75 2.79
C THR A 244 5.59 -6.26 2.54
N SER A 245 6.84 -5.91 2.21
CA SER A 245 7.27 -4.52 2.00
C SER A 245 8.07 -4.39 0.70
N PHE A 246 7.59 -3.54 -0.20
CA PHE A 246 8.25 -3.12 -1.45
C PHE A 246 8.74 -1.67 -1.38
N GLU A 247 9.08 -1.19 -0.19
CA GLU A 247 9.33 0.24 -0.01
C GLU A 247 10.52 0.74 -0.86
N PHE A 248 10.29 1.83 -1.60
CA PHE A 248 11.26 2.42 -2.52
C PHE A 248 11.81 1.43 -3.56
N ALA A 249 11.08 0.36 -3.87
CA ALA A 249 11.39 -0.47 -5.02
C ALA A 249 11.07 0.29 -6.32
N SER A 250 11.88 0.08 -7.35
CA SER A 250 11.66 0.67 -8.68
C SER A 250 11.80 -0.40 -9.75
N PHE A 251 11.06 -0.23 -10.84
CA PHE A 251 11.05 -1.12 -11.99
C PHE A 251 11.51 -0.35 -13.22
N GLU A 252 12.51 -0.86 -13.93
CA GLU A 252 13.04 -0.23 -15.15
C GLU A 252 12.14 -0.54 -16.35
N ASP A 253 11.22 0.37 -16.70
CA ASP A 253 10.34 0.31 -17.89
C ASP A 253 9.71 -1.07 -18.19
N GLY A 254 9.57 -1.86 -17.13
CA GLY A 254 9.32 -3.29 -17.20
C GLY A 254 7.92 -3.68 -16.80
N ASP A 255 7.52 -4.89 -17.19
CA ASP A 255 6.24 -5.47 -16.76
C ASP A 255 6.35 -5.97 -15.32
N VAL A 256 5.47 -5.47 -14.45
CA VAL A 256 5.26 -6.02 -13.11
C VAL A 256 3.90 -6.69 -13.08
N ALA A 257 3.90 -8.01 -13.00
CA ALA A 257 2.67 -8.79 -13.04
C ALA A 257 2.36 -9.35 -11.65
N PHE A 258 1.23 -8.95 -11.08
CA PHE A 258 0.65 -9.50 -9.85
C PHE A 258 -0.66 -10.26 -10.14
N THR A 259 -0.81 -10.79 -11.35
CA THR A 259 -2.04 -11.46 -11.77
C THR A 259 -2.31 -12.66 -10.87
N ASP A 260 -3.50 -12.68 -10.26
CA ASP A 260 -3.92 -13.68 -9.28
C ASP A 260 -2.98 -13.82 -8.07
N ALA A 261 -2.16 -12.80 -7.77
CA ALA A 261 -1.41 -12.75 -6.53
C ALA A 261 -2.38 -12.57 -5.35
N GLU A 262 -2.15 -13.33 -4.28
CA GLU A 262 -2.95 -13.26 -3.06
C GLU A 262 -2.10 -12.75 -1.90
N VAL A 263 -2.42 -11.57 -1.38
CA VAL A 263 -1.80 -11.04 -0.15
C VAL A 263 -2.74 -11.32 1.03
N ARG A 264 -2.26 -12.03 2.04
CA ARG A 264 -2.94 -12.46 3.27
C ARG A 264 -2.11 -12.13 4.52
N SER A 265 -1.55 -10.92 4.57
CA SER A 265 -0.68 -10.46 5.65
C SER A 265 -1.34 -9.43 6.56
N GLU A 266 -0.77 -9.16 7.73
CA GLU A 266 -1.20 -8.05 8.59
C GLU A 266 -0.91 -6.70 7.91
N LEU A 267 0.30 -6.55 7.37
CA LEU A 267 0.73 -5.36 6.64
C LEU A 267 1.19 -5.68 5.22
N PHE A 268 0.72 -4.88 4.26
CA PHE A 268 1.21 -4.81 2.89
C PHE A 268 1.64 -3.38 2.57
N SER A 269 2.95 -3.12 2.51
CA SER A 269 3.52 -1.79 2.21
C SER A 269 4.10 -1.75 0.80
N LEU A 270 3.63 -0.76 0.03
CA LEU A 270 4.13 -0.35 -1.27
C LEU A 270 4.64 1.10 -1.23
N ASP A 271 5.14 1.57 -0.08
CA ASP A 271 5.48 2.98 0.08
C ASP A 271 6.62 3.42 -0.86
N GLY A 272 6.46 4.56 -1.52
CA GLY A 272 7.44 5.11 -2.44
C GLY A 272 7.66 4.29 -3.71
N ILE A 273 6.84 3.26 -3.96
CA ILE A 273 6.96 2.45 -5.18
C ILE A 273 6.51 3.24 -6.40
N THR A 274 7.09 2.94 -7.56
CA THR A 274 6.64 3.52 -8.84
C THR A 274 6.27 2.41 -9.81
N PHE A 275 5.00 2.39 -10.25
CA PHE A 275 4.50 1.53 -11.31
C PHE A 275 4.38 2.32 -12.62
N SER A 276 5.21 1.98 -13.60
CA SER A 276 5.17 2.55 -14.94
C SER A 276 4.11 1.92 -15.83
N ARG A 277 3.50 0.79 -15.45
CA ARG A 277 2.48 0.07 -16.22
C ARG A 277 1.24 -0.21 -15.37
N PRO A 278 0.09 -0.54 -16.00
CA PRO A 278 -1.11 -0.89 -15.24
C PRO A 278 -0.87 -2.08 -14.32
N VAL A 279 -1.34 -2.01 -13.08
CA VAL A 279 -1.18 -3.08 -12.09
C VAL A 279 -2.53 -3.52 -11.55
N TYR A 280 -2.71 -4.84 -11.39
CA TYR A 280 -3.92 -5.47 -10.88
C TYR A 280 -3.56 -6.37 -9.70
N ILE A 281 -4.08 -6.07 -8.51
CA ILE A 281 -3.73 -6.78 -7.26
C ILE A 281 -4.99 -7.09 -6.45
N ASN A 282 -5.14 -8.34 -6.03
CA ASN A 282 -6.12 -8.74 -5.03
C ASN A 282 -5.45 -8.82 -3.65
N VAL A 283 -5.96 -8.06 -2.68
CA VAL A 283 -5.35 -7.90 -1.37
C VAL A 283 -6.34 -8.27 -0.28
N LYS A 284 -6.02 -9.27 0.54
CA LYS A 284 -6.74 -9.66 1.75
C LYS A 284 -5.85 -9.37 2.98
N SER A 285 -5.59 -8.10 3.23
CA SER A 285 -4.75 -7.65 4.36
C SER A 285 -5.55 -6.77 5.31
N ASN A 286 -5.07 -6.59 6.55
CA ASN A 286 -5.66 -5.66 7.51
C ASN A 286 -5.21 -4.22 7.24
N SER A 287 -3.98 -4.03 6.75
CA SER A 287 -3.42 -2.71 6.46
C SER A 287 -2.66 -2.69 5.14
N VAL A 288 -2.99 -1.71 4.29
CA VAL A 288 -2.34 -1.47 2.99
C VAL A 288 -1.77 -0.06 3.00
N SER A 289 -0.45 0.06 2.93
CA SER A 289 0.24 1.35 2.87
C SER A 289 0.73 1.62 1.46
N LEU A 290 0.30 2.73 0.86
CA LEU A 290 0.67 3.17 -0.49
C LEU A 290 1.30 4.57 -0.43
N ARG A 291 2.00 4.90 0.67
CA ARG A 291 2.46 6.27 0.93
C ARG A 291 3.52 6.68 -0.08
N GLY A 292 3.33 7.78 -0.79
CA GLY A 292 4.25 8.20 -1.85
C GLY A 292 4.28 7.29 -3.08
N ALA A 293 3.37 6.31 -3.19
CA ALA A 293 3.29 5.42 -4.34
C ALA A 293 2.85 6.17 -5.60
N ARG A 294 3.39 5.79 -6.76
CA ARG A 294 3.10 6.44 -8.05
C ARG A 294 2.60 5.42 -9.06
N PHE A 295 1.36 5.59 -9.54
CA PHE A 295 0.74 4.70 -10.52
C PHE A 295 0.54 5.42 -11.86
N LEU A 296 1.57 5.41 -12.71
CA LEU A 296 1.66 6.29 -13.87
C LEU A 296 0.66 5.94 -14.99
N ASN A 297 0.26 4.67 -15.10
CA ASN A 297 -0.59 4.17 -16.19
C ASN A 297 -1.86 3.45 -15.69
N GLY A 298 -2.33 3.80 -14.49
CA GLY A 298 -3.59 3.28 -13.96
C GLY A 298 -3.48 1.87 -13.40
N GLY A 299 -4.62 1.20 -13.21
CA GLY A 299 -4.68 -0.13 -12.59
C GLY A 299 -5.85 -0.30 -11.63
N HIS A 300 -5.83 -1.38 -10.87
CA HIS A 300 -6.88 -1.74 -9.92
C HIS A 300 -6.31 -2.50 -8.71
N ILE A 301 -6.58 -2.00 -7.50
CA ILE A 301 -6.39 -2.77 -6.26
C ILE A 301 -7.77 -3.16 -5.73
N ARG A 302 -8.01 -4.47 -5.58
CA ARG A 302 -9.22 -5.01 -5.00
C ARG A 302 -8.94 -5.53 -3.59
N LEU A 303 -9.63 -4.99 -2.61
CA LEU A 303 -9.54 -5.38 -1.21
C LEU A 303 -10.59 -6.47 -0.92
N GLU A 304 -10.15 -7.67 -0.57
CA GLU A 304 -11.00 -8.84 -0.29
C GLU A 304 -11.39 -8.97 1.20
N GLY A 305 -10.92 -8.05 2.05
CA GLY A 305 -11.19 -8.01 3.49
C GLY A 305 -11.38 -6.57 3.99
N ASP A 306 -11.34 -6.39 5.31
CA ASP A 306 -11.62 -5.11 5.98
C ASP A 306 -10.37 -4.22 6.09
N ALA A 307 -9.63 -4.10 4.98
CA ALA A 307 -8.35 -3.42 4.96
C ALA A 307 -8.47 -1.90 5.20
N THR A 308 -7.51 -1.32 5.92
CA THR A 308 -7.32 0.13 5.99
C THR A 308 -6.22 0.55 5.01
N VAL A 309 -6.53 1.48 4.10
CA VAL A 309 -5.61 1.96 3.07
C VAL A 309 -5.08 3.36 3.39
N ASP A 310 -3.77 3.51 3.44
CA ASP A 310 -3.10 4.82 3.53
C ASP A 310 -2.56 5.24 2.15
N LEU A 311 -3.00 6.41 1.67
CA LEU A 311 -2.65 6.98 0.37
C LEU A 311 -1.87 8.31 0.50
N GLU A 312 -1.30 8.61 1.67
CA GLU A 312 -0.56 9.87 1.87
C GLU A 312 0.56 10.05 0.83
N ASP A 313 0.66 11.23 0.20
CA ASP A 313 1.62 11.55 -0.88
C ASP A 313 1.51 10.67 -2.16
N ALA A 314 0.51 9.80 -2.29
CA ALA A 314 0.34 8.96 -3.46
C ALA A 314 -0.08 9.77 -4.71
N SER A 315 0.25 9.29 -5.91
CA SER A 315 -0.07 9.97 -7.17
C SER A 315 -0.73 9.04 -8.18
N PHE A 316 -1.87 9.50 -8.72
CA PHE A 316 -2.68 8.80 -9.71
C PHE A 316 -2.94 9.68 -10.95
N PRO A 317 -1.97 9.80 -11.89
CA PRO A 317 -2.14 10.61 -13.10
C PRO A 317 -3.16 10.05 -14.09
N GLN A 318 -3.36 8.73 -14.07
CA GLN A 318 -4.29 7.98 -14.93
C GLN A 318 -5.35 7.27 -14.09
N PRO A 319 -6.48 6.83 -14.68
CA PRO A 319 -7.54 6.12 -13.96
C PRO A 319 -7.01 4.91 -13.17
N PHE A 320 -7.11 4.98 -11.85
CA PHE A 320 -6.71 3.92 -10.93
C PHE A 320 -7.84 3.63 -9.97
N MET A 321 -8.28 2.38 -9.94
CA MET A 321 -9.40 1.97 -9.08
C MET A 321 -8.89 1.33 -7.79
N ILE A 322 -9.46 1.70 -6.65
CA ILE A 322 -9.34 0.96 -5.41
C ILE A 322 -10.75 0.58 -4.99
N SER A 323 -11.01 -0.72 -4.88
CA SER A 323 -12.35 -1.23 -4.56
C SER A 323 -12.35 -2.19 -3.39
N GLY A 324 -13.30 -2.04 -2.48
CA GLY A 324 -13.63 -3.06 -1.49
C GLY A 324 -14.46 -4.20 -2.06
N LYS A 325 -14.51 -5.31 -1.33
CA LYS A 325 -15.52 -6.37 -1.54
C LYS A 325 -16.85 -5.90 -0.98
N GLU A 326 -17.95 -6.25 -1.64
CA GLU A 326 -19.30 -5.94 -1.16
C GLU A 326 -19.51 -6.49 0.27
N GLY A 327 -20.01 -5.64 1.16
CA GLY A 327 -20.19 -5.96 2.58
C GLY A 327 -18.93 -5.85 3.46
N SER A 328 -17.75 -5.59 2.89
CA SER A 328 -16.53 -5.33 3.66
C SER A 328 -16.57 -3.95 4.35
N ARG A 329 -15.78 -3.79 5.41
CA ARG A 329 -15.57 -2.52 6.12
C ARG A 329 -14.27 -1.84 5.71
N ALA A 330 -13.74 -2.18 4.55
CA ALA A 330 -12.53 -1.58 4.03
C ALA A 330 -12.65 -0.04 3.97
N SER A 331 -11.57 0.64 4.31
CA SER A 331 -11.59 2.10 4.49
C SER A 331 -10.31 2.74 4.01
N VAL A 332 -10.39 4.03 3.69
CA VAL A 332 -9.21 4.86 3.44
C VAL A 332 -8.96 5.73 4.66
N SER A 333 -7.74 5.67 5.20
CA SER A 333 -7.34 6.43 6.39
C SER A 333 -6.80 7.81 6.05
N SER A 334 -6.10 7.96 4.91
CA SER A 334 -5.53 9.24 4.51
C SER A 334 -5.34 9.35 3.01
N VAL A 335 -5.58 10.55 2.48
CA VAL A 335 -5.20 11.01 1.14
C VAL A 335 -4.42 12.33 1.21
N ARG A 336 -3.76 12.59 2.35
CA ARG A 336 -3.04 13.86 2.56
C ARG A 336 -1.97 14.03 1.50
N ARG A 337 -1.93 15.22 0.87
CA ARG A 337 -0.95 15.57 -0.18
C ARG A 337 -0.93 14.63 -1.39
N ALA A 338 -1.91 13.73 -1.50
CA ALA A 338 -2.04 12.83 -2.63
C ALA A 338 -2.59 13.57 -3.86
N ASP A 339 -2.19 13.17 -5.06
CA ASP A 339 -2.80 13.61 -6.32
C ASP A 339 -3.89 12.64 -6.75
N LEU A 340 -5.14 13.11 -6.62
CA LEU A 340 -6.35 12.31 -6.80
C LEU A 340 -6.96 12.42 -8.21
N ALA A 341 -6.23 12.99 -9.18
CA ALA A 341 -6.75 13.27 -10.52
C ALA A 341 -7.41 12.07 -11.22
N GLY A 342 -6.79 10.89 -11.13
CA GLY A 342 -7.26 9.64 -11.69
C GLY A 342 -7.82 8.64 -10.68
N LEU A 343 -7.90 8.98 -9.39
CA LEU A 343 -8.31 8.00 -8.37
C LEU A 343 -9.82 7.72 -8.43
N VAL A 344 -10.17 6.44 -8.46
CA VAL A 344 -11.53 5.92 -8.37
C VAL A 344 -11.65 5.04 -7.13
N ILE A 345 -12.61 5.36 -6.27
CA ILE A 345 -12.93 4.62 -5.05
C ILE A 345 -14.33 4.01 -5.19
N SER A 346 -14.44 2.74 -4.83
CA SER A 346 -15.69 1.97 -4.85
C SER A 346 -15.75 1.02 -3.66
N GLU A 347 -16.92 0.85 -3.03
CA GLU A 347 -17.09 -0.04 -1.87
C GLU A 347 -16.09 0.21 -0.72
N LEU A 348 -15.71 1.47 -0.47
CA LEU A 348 -14.85 1.85 0.66
C LEU A 348 -15.52 2.88 1.57
N SER A 349 -15.13 2.90 2.84
CA SER A 349 -15.49 3.95 3.80
C SER A 349 -14.46 5.08 3.77
N LEU A 350 -14.94 6.32 3.73
CA LEU A 350 -14.12 7.55 3.87
C LEU A 350 -14.35 8.23 5.23
N THR A 351 -14.98 7.53 6.17
CA THR A 351 -15.42 8.08 7.47
C THR A 351 -14.27 8.68 8.26
N ASP A 352 -13.12 7.99 8.29
CA ASP A 352 -11.93 8.39 9.04
C ASP A 352 -10.79 8.86 8.11
N CYS A 353 -11.14 9.25 6.87
CA CYS A 353 -10.17 9.68 5.87
C CYS A 353 -9.74 11.13 6.11
N ARG A 354 -8.43 11.37 6.11
CA ARG A 354 -7.83 12.72 6.12
C ARG A 354 -7.59 13.24 4.69
N PHE A 355 -8.17 14.38 4.36
CA PHE A 355 -8.09 15.07 3.06
C PHE A 355 -7.14 16.28 3.02
N VAL A 356 -6.58 16.69 4.17
CA VAL A 356 -5.73 17.89 4.26
C VAL A 356 -4.60 17.89 3.22
N GLY A 357 -4.58 18.91 2.37
CA GLY A 357 -3.54 19.12 1.35
C GLY A 357 -3.65 18.21 0.14
N ALA A 358 -4.70 17.40 0.00
CA ALA A 358 -4.94 16.61 -1.21
C ALA A 358 -5.05 17.52 -2.45
N HIS A 359 -4.45 17.09 -3.55
CA HIS A 359 -4.49 17.75 -4.85
C HIS A 359 -5.57 17.11 -5.73
N ASN A 360 -6.23 17.92 -6.58
CA ASN A 360 -7.29 17.47 -7.48
C ASN A 360 -8.44 16.73 -6.76
N LEU A 361 -8.77 17.15 -5.53
CA LEU A 361 -9.84 16.51 -4.74
C LEU A 361 -11.21 16.61 -5.43
N ASP A 362 -11.42 17.62 -6.26
CA ASP A 362 -12.61 17.76 -7.11
C ASP A 362 -12.71 16.70 -8.22
N LYS A 363 -11.59 16.04 -8.59
CA LYS A 363 -11.58 14.97 -9.60
C LYS A 363 -11.78 13.58 -9.01
N LEU A 364 -11.59 13.41 -7.70
CA LEU A 364 -11.75 12.11 -7.01
C LEU A 364 -13.10 11.47 -7.37
N GLN A 365 -13.04 10.26 -7.93
CA GLN A 365 -14.24 9.53 -8.31
C GLN A 365 -14.71 8.62 -7.19
N ILE A 366 -15.96 8.78 -6.78
CA ILE A 366 -16.58 7.96 -5.74
C ILE A 366 -17.84 7.32 -6.33
N GLN A 367 -17.78 6.02 -6.61
CA GLN A 367 -18.88 5.28 -7.26
C GLN A 367 -19.90 4.76 -6.24
N SER A 368 -19.43 3.97 -5.27
CA SER A 368 -20.22 3.47 -4.15
C SER A 368 -19.43 3.60 -2.84
N LEU A 369 -20.11 3.89 -1.74
CA LEU A 369 -19.52 3.97 -0.40
C LEU A 369 -20.30 3.06 0.54
N VAL A 370 -19.60 2.24 1.32
CA VAL A 370 -20.23 1.38 2.34
C VAL A 370 -20.81 2.22 3.47
N ARG A 371 -20.08 3.28 3.86
CA ARG A 371 -20.53 4.33 4.79
C ARG A 371 -19.98 5.65 4.31
N PRO A 372 -20.83 6.63 3.95
CA PRO A 372 -20.34 7.79 3.27
C PRO A 372 -19.48 8.66 4.19
N PHE A 373 -19.98 9.02 5.38
CA PHE A 373 -19.29 9.86 6.38
C PHE A 373 -19.95 9.73 7.77
N GLN A 374 -19.36 10.29 8.83
CA GLN A 374 -20.04 10.42 10.13
C GLN A 374 -21.23 11.38 10.00
N PHE A 375 -22.37 11.04 10.62
CA PHE A 375 -23.52 11.92 10.69
C PHE A 375 -23.52 12.70 12.01
N PHE A 376 -23.45 14.03 11.93
CA PHE A 376 -23.56 14.88 13.11
C PHE A 376 -24.89 15.64 13.11
N GLY A 377 -25.55 15.73 14.28
CA GLY A 377 -26.75 16.55 14.50
C GLY A 377 -27.73 15.94 15.49
N VAL A 378 -27.62 16.28 16.79
CA VAL A 378 -28.61 15.92 17.82
C VAL A 378 -29.11 17.22 18.47
N GLY A 379 -30.39 17.56 18.25
CA GLY A 379 -31.06 18.73 18.81
C GLY A 379 -32.15 19.29 17.89
N PRO A 380 -33.14 20.06 18.40
CA PRO A 380 -34.31 20.50 17.63
C PRO A 380 -33.99 21.40 16.42
N TRP A 381 -32.77 21.94 16.35
CA TRP A 381 -32.27 22.78 15.25
C TRP A 381 -31.11 22.12 14.47
N GLY A 382 -30.63 20.95 14.90
CA GLY A 382 -29.50 20.23 14.31
C GLY A 382 -29.89 19.45 13.08
N THR A 383 -29.13 19.57 11.99
CA THR A 383 -29.29 18.73 10.79
C THR A 383 -28.39 17.53 10.87
N ARG A 384 -28.94 16.34 10.64
CA ARG A 384 -28.17 15.17 10.25
C ARG A 384 -27.53 15.43 8.87
N ARG A 385 -26.19 15.46 8.80
CA ARG A 385 -25.42 15.66 7.57
C ARG A 385 -24.12 14.88 7.58
N MET A 386 -23.54 14.65 6.40
CA MET A 386 -22.18 14.12 6.25
C MET A 386 -21.12 15.10 6.79
N VAL A 387 -20.20 14.57 7.60
CA VAL A 387 -19.11 15.33 8.21
C VAL A 387 -17.76 14.66 7.92
N ILE A 388 -16.81 15.43 7.40
CA ILE A 388 -15.43 14.99 7.19
C ILE A 388 -14.66 15.00 8.51
N LEU A 389 -13.61 14.16 8.61
CA LEU A 389 -12.83 14.01 9.83
C LEU A 389 -12.25 15.35 10.34
N GLU A 390 -11.78 16.21 9.44
CA GLU A 390 -11.19 17.51 9.79
C GLU A 390 -12.17 18.44 10.52
N GLU A 391 -13.46 18.38 10.20
CA GLU A 391 -14.45 19.19 10.92
C GLU A 391 -14.63 18.69 12.36
N ILE A 392 -14.59 17.37 12.58
CA ILE A 392 -14.67 16.77 13.92
C ILE A 392 -13.47 17.19 14.74
N GLU A 393 -12.26 17.08 14.18
CA GLU A 393 -11.02 17.52 14.83
C GLU A 393 -11.05 19.01 15.19
N TRP A 394 -11.52 19.85 14.26
CA TRP A 394 -11.66 21.29 14.50
C TRP A 394 -12.68 21.60 15.61
N ARG A 395 -13.83 20.89 15.65
CA ARG A 395 -14.84 21.06 16.71
C ARG A 395 -14.30 20.64 18.07
N ASN A 396 -13.64 19.49 18.15
CA ASN A 396 -13.05 18.97 19.38
C ASN A 396 -11.96 19.91 19.90
N SER A 397 -11.14 20.47 19.01
CA SER A 397 -10.13 21.47 19.36
C SER A 397 -10.76 22.70 20.01
N ARG A 398 -11.88 23.21 19.46
CA ARG A 398 -12.60 24.35 20.07
C ARG A 398 -13.25 24.00 21.40
N ALA A 399 -13.80 22.80 21.55
CA ALA A 399 -14.39 22.35 22.82
C ALA A 399 -13.34 22.27 23.93
N ASN A 400 -12.12 21.84 23.58
CA ASN A 400 -11.00 21.70 24.50
C ASN A 400 -10.16 22.97 24.65
N ALA A 401 -10.59 24.11 24.10
CA ALA A 401 -9.83 25.38 24.04
C ALA A 401 -8.39 25.22 23.49
N ALA A 402 -8.16 24.21 22.65
CA ALA A 402 -6.88 23.95 22.00
C ALA A 402 -6.79 24.68 20.66
N SER A 403 -5.56 25.00 20.22
CA SER A 403 -5.32 25.52 18.88
C SER A 403 -5.64 24.43 17.84
N PRO A 404 -6.55 24.68 16.89
CA PRO A 404 -6.96 23.65 15.94
C PRO A 404 -5.83 23.32 14.95
N SER A 405 -5.61 22.02 14.71
CA SER A 405 -4.63 21.53 13.72
C SER A 405 -4.99 21.90 12.28
N VAL A 406 -6.29 22.12 12.02
CA VAL A 406 -6.83 22.54 10.72
C VAL A 406 -7.74 23.74 10.94
N SER A 407 -7.55 24.81 10.18
CA SER A 407 -8.40 26.01 10.26
C SER A 407 -9.78 25.77 9.65
N ALA A 408 -10.80 26.53 10.09
CA ALA A 408 -12.14 26.45 9.50
C ALA A 408 -12.14 26.75 7.98
N GLU A 409 -11.21 27.59 7.51
CA GLU A 409 -11.05 27.91 6.10
C GLU A 409 -10.54 26.72 5.28
N GLN A 410 -9.55 25.99 5.79
CA GLN A 410 -9.08 24.76 5.17
C GLN A 410 -10.20 23.71 5.09
N VAL A 411 -10.99 23.54 6.15
CA VAL A 411 -12.16 22.65 6.14
C VAL A 411 -13.18 23.10 5.09
N ALA A 412 -13.45 24.41 4.98
CA ALA A 412 -14.34 24.95 3.96
C ALA A 412 -13.82 24.70 2.53
N SER A 413 -12.51 24.84 2.30
CA SER A 413 -11.87 24.53 1.02
C SER A 413 -12.02 23.06 0.63
N ILE A 414 -11.83 22.14 1.57
CA ILE A 414 -12.04 20.69 1.36
C ILE A 414 -13.50 20.42 0.96
N TYR A 415 -14.46 20.96 1.71
CA TYR A 415 -15.88 20.84 1.36
C TYR A 415 -16.21 21.39 -0.03
N ARG A 416 -15.64 22.54 -0.40
CA ARG A 416 -15.84 23.14 -1.73
C ARG A 416 -15.36 22.24 -2.86
N GLN A 417 -14.18 21.63 -2.71
CA GLN A 417 -13.61 20.73 -3.72
C GLN A 417 -14.43 19.44 -3.84
N LEU A 418 -14.79 18.81 -2.71
CA LEU A 418 -15.67 17.64 -2.69
C LEU A 418 -17.04 17.93 -3.31
N ARG A 419 -17.62 19.11 -3.02
CA ARG A 419 -18.88 19.56 -3.63
C ARG A 419 -18.75 19.67 -5.14
N LYS A 420 -17.74 20.39 -5.63
CA LYS A 420 -17.51 20.60 -7.06
C LYS A 420 -17.43 19.26 -7.81
N GLY A 421 -16.70 18.29 -7.27
CA GLY A 421 -16.58 16.96 -7.88
C GLY A 421 -17.89 16.16 -7.98
N ARG A 422 -18.87 16.44 -7.10
CA ARG A 422 -20.22 15.86 -7.15
C ARG A 422 -21.12 16.63 -8.11
N GLU A 423 -21.05 17.95 -8.11
CA GLU A 423 -21.77 18.84 -9.03
C GLU A 423 -21.41 18.54 -10.49
N ASP A 424 -20.12 18.37 -10.80
CA ASP A 424 -19.62 18.05 -12.14
C ASP A 424 -20.17 16.70 -12.67
N ARG A 425 -20.61 15.81 -11.77
CA ARG A 425 -21.23 14.51 -12.10
C ARG A 425 -22.75 14.50 -12.03
N LYS A 426 -23.37 15.65 -11.77
CA LYS A 426 -24.82 15.80 -11.56
C LYS A 426 -25.35 15.05 -10.33
N ASP A 427 -24.49 14.74 -9.36
CA ASP A 427 -24.91 14.23 -8.04
C ASP A 427 -25.32 15.42 -7.15
N GLU A 428 -26.49 15.98 -7.46
CA GLU A 428 -27.09 17.09 -6.72
C GLU A 428 -27.37 16.77 -5.23
N PRO A 429 -27.82 15.55 -4.83
CA PRO A 429 -27.99 15.19 -3.42
C PRO A 429 -26.70 15.23 -2.62
N GLY A 430 -25.64 14.58 -3.11
CA GLY A 430 -24.35 14.53 -2.42
C GLY A 430 -23.70 15.90 -2.30
N ALA A 431 -23.83 16.74 -3.33
CA ALA A 431 -23.31 18.11 -3.33
C ALA A 431 -23.97 19.00 -2.26
N ALA A 432 -25.27 18.81 -1.98
CA ALA A 432 -26.00 19.65 -1.02
C ALA A 432 -25.46 19.54 0.42
N ASP A 433 -25.05 18.34 0.85
CA ASP A 433 -24.50 18.11 2.19
C ASP A 433 -23.13 18.79 2.35
N PHE A 434 -22.28 18.70 1.32
CA PHE A 434 -20.98 19.38 1.31
C PHE A 434 -21.13 20.91 1.24
N TYR A 435 -22.08 21.42 0.47
CA TYR A 435 -22.42 22.84 0.44
C TYR A 435 -22.81 23.37 1.83
N TYR A 436 -23.66 22.64 2.55
CA TYR A 436 -24.07 23.02 3.89
C TYR A 436 -22.87 23.07 4.87
N GLY A 437 -21.97 22.09 4.78
CA GLY A 437 -20.72 22.05 5.55
C GLY A 437 -19.79 23.22 5.26
N GLU A 438 -19.58 23.53 3.97
CA GLU A 438 -18.79 24.68 3.51
C GLU A 438 -19.32 25.99 4.11
N MET A 439 -20.63 26.25 4.00
CA MET A 439 -21.23 27.50 4.49
C MET A 439 -21.14 27.63 6.02
N LEU A 440 -21.29 26.52 6.75
CA LEU A 440 -21.09 26.53 8.20
C LEU A 440 -19.65 26.89 8.58
N MET A 441 -18.67 26.35 7.86
CA MET A 441 -17.27 26.67 8.11
C MET A 441 -16.92 28.11 7.75
N ARG A 442 -17.48 28.65 6.65
CA ARG A 442 -17.34 30.09 6.30
C ARG A 442 -17.91 31.01 7.37
N MET A 443 -19.09 30.68 7.90
CA MET A 443 -19.69 31.42 9.03
C MET A 443 -18.76 31.45 10.26
N ARG A 444 -18.00 30.38 10.47
CA ARG A 444 -17.11 30.18 11.61
C ARG A 444 -15.65 30.59 11.35
N SER A 445 -15.35 31.04 10.13
CA SER A 445 -14.02 31.50 9.73
C SER A 445 -13.65 32.82 10.41
N THR A 446 -12.37 33.01 10.67
CA THR A 446 -11.82 34.22 11.31
C THR A 446 -11.44 35.30 10.30
N HIS A 447 -11.16 34.91 9.05
CA HIS A 447 -10.75 35.82 7.96
C HIS A 447 -11.93 36.52 7.26
N SER A 448 -13.14 35.97 7.29
CA SER A 448 -14.32 36.66 6.75
C SER A 448 -14.69 37.91 7.55
N SER A 449 -15.08 38.97 6.83
CA SER A 449 -15.55 40.21 7.44
C SER A 449 -16.75 39.96 8.38
N ARG A 450 -16.95 40.83 9.37
CA ARG A 450 -18.12 40.72 10.27
C ARG A 450 -19.44 40.79 9.49
N ALA A 451 -19.50 41.61 8.45
CA ALA A 451 -20.67 41.77 7.58
C ALA A 451 -20.98 40.47 6.81
N GLU A 452 -19.97 39.84 6.21
CA GLU A 452 -20.14 38.56 5.50
C GLU A 452 -20.67 37.46 6.45
N ARG A 453 -20.09 37.34 7.65
CA ARG A 453 -20.56 36.38 8.65
C ARG A 453 -21.99 36.66 9.11
N MET A 454 -22.38 37.93 9.24
CA MET A 454 -23.75 38.32 9.57
C MET A 454 -24.72 37.92 8.46
N ILE A 455 -24.38 38.18 7.19
CA ILE A 455 -25.21 37.80 6.03
C ILE A 455 -25.39 36.28 5.97
N ILE A 456 -24.30 35.51 6.10
CA ILE A 456 -24.36 34.04 6.10
C ILE A 456 -25.20 33.53 7.29
N SER A 457 -25.11 34.17 8.45
CA SER A 457 -25.91 33.82 9.63
C SER A 457 -27.41 34.07 9.42
N VAL A 458 -27.77 35.22 8.84
CA VAL A 458 -29.17 35.53 8.48
C VAL A 458 -29.68 34.54 7.43
N TYR A 459 -28.88 34.23 6.42
CA TYR A 459 -29.24 33.27 5.36
C TYR A 459 -29.45 31.84 5.91
N TRP A 460 -28.58 31.42 6.84
CA TRP A 460 -28.77 30.18 7.59
C TRP A 460 -30.06 30.19 8.40
N ALA A 461 -30.27 31.25 9.19
CA ALA A 461 -31.43 31.41 10.07
C ALA A 461 -32.74 31.28 9.28
N ALA A 462 -32.83 32.04 8.18
CA ALA A 462 -34.00 32.17 7.33
C ALA A 462 -34.32 30.90 6.52
N SER A 463 -33.33 30.21 5.96
CA SER A 463 -33.59 29.16 4.96
C SER A 463 -32.73 27.90 5.08
N GLY A 464 -31.81 27.86 6.05
CA GLY A 464 -30.81 26.80 6.13
C GLY A 464 -29.93 26.73 4.88
N PHE A 465 -29.51 27.89 4.37
CA PHE A 465 -28.78 28.05 3.11
C PHE A 465 -29.57 27.64 1.86
N GLY A 466 -30.88 27.93 1.83
CA GLY A 466 -31.74 27.60 0.68
C GLY A 466 -32.04 26.10 0.52
N LEU A 467 -31.62 25.26 1.47
CA LEU A 467 -31.84 23.81 1.41
C LEU A 467 -33.09 23.34 2.16
N ARG A 468 -33.75 24.22 2.95
CA ARG A 468 -34.91 23.86 3.77
C ARG A 468 -36.11 24.76 3.57
N ALA A 469 -37.12 24.23 2.90
CA ALA A 469 -38.40 24.89 2.69
C ALA A 469 -39.12 25.20 4.01
N SER A 470 -39.09 24.29 4.98
CA SER A 470 -39.76 24.49 6.28
C SER A 470 -39.23 25.70 7.05
N ARG A 471 -37.91 25.94 7.02
CA ARG A 471 -37.30 27.12 7.65
C ARG A 471 -37.68 28.39 6.90
N ALA A 472 -37.66 28.37 5.57
CA ALA A 472 -38.05 29.51 4.76
C ALA A 472 -39.51 29.92 4.99
N PHE A 473 -40.43 28.95 5.05
CA PHE A 473 -41.83 29.22 5.36
C PHE A 473 -42.04 29.67 6.81
N ALA A 474 -41.35 29.06 7.78
CA ALA A 474 -41.42 29.51 9.17
C ALA A 474 -40.87 30.94 9.33
N ALA A 475 -39.77 31.28 8.66
CA ALA A 475 -39.22 32.62 8.63
C ALA A 475 -40.18 33.61 7.96
N PHE A 476 -40.88 33.19 6.89
CA PHE A 476 -41.90 34.00 6.24
C PHE A 476 -43.09 34.27 7.17
N LEU A 477 -43.60 33.25 7.86
CA LEU A 477 -44.68 33.40 8.85
C LEU A 477 -44.26 34.28 10.03
N ALA A 478 -43.03 34.11 10.52
CA ALA A 478 -42.48 34.95 11.58
C ALA A 478 -42.31 36.41 11.13
N LEU A 479 -41.85 36.65 9.90
CA LEU A 479 -41.75 37.98 9.31
C LEU A 479 -43.12 38.65 9.23
N LEU A 480 -44.14 37.93 8.77
CA LEU A 480 -45.53 38.41 8.71
C LEU A 480 -46.07 38.76 10.09
N LEU A 481 -45.80 37.92 11.08
CA LEU A 481 -46.25 38.14 12.46
C LEU A 481 -45.59 39.36 13.09
N VAL A 482 -44.26 39.48 12.99
CA VAL A 482 -43.52 40.63 13.53
C VAL A 482 -43.92 41.92 12.83
N ALA A 483 -44.01 41.91 11.49
CA ALA A 483 -44.40 43.09 10.73
C ALA A 483 -45.87 43.45 10.97
N GLY A 484 -46.76 42.47 11.10
CA GLY A 484 -48.17 42.68 11.44
C GLY A 484 -48.34 43.35 12.81
N ILE A 485 -47.58 42.91 13.82
CA ILE A 485 -47.55 43.55 15.15
C ILE A 485 -47.00 44.98 15.03
N ALA A 486 -45.87 45.18 14.34
CA ALA A 486 -45.25 46.50 14.19
C ALA A 486 -46.17 47.49 13.46
N ILE A 487 -46.85 47.07 12.39
CA ILE A 487 -47.84 47.89 11.68
C ILE A 487 -49.03 48.20 12.59
N SER A 488 -49.51 47.23 13.36
CA SER A 488 -50.64 47.43 14.29
C SER A 488 -50.34 48.42 15.41
N LEU A 489 -49.10 48.42 15.92
CA LEU A 489 -48.66 49.29 17.00
C LEU A 489 -48.27 50.70 16.51
N TRP A 490 -47.61 50.80 15.35
CA TRP A 490 -46.94 52.04 14.93
C TRP A 490 -47.19 52.45 13.47
N GLY A 491 -47.75 51.58 12.63
CA GLY A 491 -47.81 51.76 11.18
C GLY A 491 -49.15 52.19 10.61
N LEU A 492 -50.24 52.17 11.38
CA LEU A 492 -51.58 52.54 10.90
C LEU A 492 -51.82 54.06 10.99
N ARG A 493 -52.52 54.61 9.99
CA ARG A 493 -52.85 56.04 9.87
C ARG A 493 -54.17 56.33 10.58
N GLY A 494 -54.11 57.17 11.61
CA GLY A 494 -55.23 57.47 12.51
C GLY A 494 -55.47 56.32 13.49
N GLY A 495 -55.20 56.54 14.78
CA GLY A 495 -55.52 55.56 15.82
C GLY A 495 -57.02 55.27 15.82
N SER A 496 -57.42 54.13 15.26
CA SER A 496 -58.83 53.79 15.12
C SER A 496 -59.41 53.40 16.49
N PRO A 497 -60.55 53.97 16.92
CA PRO A 497 -61.22 53.63 18.17
C PRO A 497 -62.03 52.33 18.01
N ARG A 498 -61.39 51.25 17.56
CA ARG A 498 -61.99 49.92 17.47
C ARG A 498 -61.05 48.93 18.14
N GLY A 499 -61.60 48.05 18.98
CA GLY A 499 -60.86 47.25 19.96
C GLY A 499 -59.63 46.50 19.40
N VAL A 500 -58.71 46.16 20.31
CA VAL A 500 -57.36 45.61 20.04
C VAL A 500 -57.33 44.49 18.99
N SER A 501 -58.35 43.62 18.96
CA SER A 501 -58.45 42.54 17.98
C SER A 501 -58.59 43.03 16.53
N SER A 502 -59.33 44.11 16.30
CA SER A 502 -59.55 44.69 14.97
C SER A 502 -58.32 45.40 14.43
N THR A 503 -57.57 46.10 15.29
CA THR A 503 -56.31 46.76 14.93
C THR A 503 -55.25 45.75 14.53
N MET A 504 -55.12 44.67 15.31
CA MET A 504 -54.20 43.56 15.03
C MET A 504 -54.53 42.82 13.72
N ALA A 505 -55.82 42.55 13.47
CA ALA A 505 -56.25 41.96 12.21
C ALA A 505 -55.94 42.86 11.00
N THR A 506 -56.11 44.18 11.15
CA THR A 506 -55.83 45.16 10.09
C THR A 506 -54.34 45.25 9.78
N GLY A 507 -53.47 45.26 10.79
CA GLY A 507 -52.01 45.26 10.58
C GLY A 507 -51.48 43.95 10.00
N PHE A 508 -52.04 42.81 10.37
CA PHE A 508 -51.66 41.52 9.79
C PHE A 508 -52.11 41.40 8.32
N LEU A 509 -53.32 41.85 8.00
CA LEU A 509 -53.80 41.93 6.61
C LEU A 509 -52.94 42.87 5.76
N ALA A 510 -52.51 44.01 6.33
CA ALA A 510 -51.58 44.92 5.67
C ALA A 510 -50.22 44.26 5.40
N ALA A 511 -49.67 43.52 6.37
CA ALA A 511 -48.42 42.78 6.19
C ALA A 511 -48.52 41.68 5.13
N MET A 512 -49.61 40.90 5.14
CA MET A 512 -49.90 39.88 4.12
C MET A 512 -49.96 40.49 2.71
N LYS A 513 -50.77 41.55 2.54
CA LYS A 513 -50.89 42.26 1.25
C LYS A 513 -49.57 42.87 0.81
N GLY A 514 -48.78 43.40 1.74
CA GLY A 514 -47.45 43.94 1.45
C GLY A 514 -46.42 42.91 0.99
N SER A 515 -46.50 41.69 1.49
CA SER A 515 -45.53 40.63 1.20
C SER A 515 -45.80 39.86 -0.10
N VAL A 516 -47.06 39.77 -0.53
CA VAL A 516 -47.50 39.02 -1.73
C VAL A 516 -48.06 39.92 -2.83
N GLY A 517 -48.55 41.11 -2.48
CA GLY A 517 -49.21 42.04 -3.40
C GLY A 517 -48.43 43.35 -3.63
N TRP A 518 -48.72 43.99 -4.76
CA TRP A 518 -48.06 45.24 -5.18
C TRP A 518 -48.79 46.50 -4.70
N GLN A 519 -49.90 46.36 -3.98
CA GLN A 519 -50.72 47.49 -3.50
C GLN A 519 -50.28 47.90 -2.10
N SER A 520 -50.10 49.22 -1.89
CA SER A 520 -49.90 49.78 -0.55
C SER A 520 -51.29 49.92 0.08
N PRO A 521 -51.53 49.37 1.28
CA PRO A 521 -52.77 49.65 1.99
C PRO A 521 -52.90 51.17 2.24
N ASP A 522 -54.03 51.78 1.86
CA ASP A 522 -54.31 53.22 2.08
C ASP A 522 -54.35 53.61 3.56
N THR A 523 -54.25 52.62 4.45
CA THR A 523 -54.33 52.73 5.91
C THR A 523 -52.98 52.91 6.60
N LEU A 524 -51.86 53.03 5.87
CA LEU A 524 -50.52 53.13 6.45
C LEU A 524 -50.06 54.58 6.63
N ASN A 525 -49.32 54.84 7.71
CA ASN A 525 -48.56 56.07 7.91
C ASN A 525 -47.13 55.91 7.34
N VAL A 526 -46.29 56.96 7.44
CA VAL A 526 -44.92 56.95 6.91
C VAL A 526 -44.08 55.76 7.44
N LEU A 527 -44.17 55.47 8.74
CA LEU A 527 -43.47 54.31 9.33
C LEU A 527 -44.03 52.98 8.81
N GLY A 528 -45.35 52.87 8.67
CA GLY A 528 -46.02 51.71 8.08
C GLY A 528 -45.62 51.48 6.62
N GLU A 529 -45.46 52.53 5.83
CA GLU A 529 -44.98 52.46 4.45
C GLU A 529 -43.55 51.93 4.35
N TYR A 530 -42.63 52.34 5.26
CA TYR A 530 -41.28 51.78 5.31
C TYR A 530 -41.27 50.29 5.67
N ILE A 531 -42.08 49.86 6.64
CA ILE A 531 -42.23 48.44 7.00
C ILE A 531 -42.77 47.66 5.79
N ASN A 532 -43.77 48.21 5.10
CA ASN A 532 -44.37 47.63 3.91
C ASN A 532 -43.37 47.50 2.75
N LEU A 533 -42.51 48.51 2.55
CA LEU A 533 -41.43 48.46 1.56
C LEU A 533 -40.44 47.32 1.86
N GLY A 534 -40.08 47.11 3.13
CA GLY A 534 -39.25 45.99 3.55
C GLY A 534 -39.89 44.62 3.28
N LEU A 535 -41.20 44.49 3.53
CA LEU A 535 -41.97 43.27 3.26
C LEU A 535 -42.03 42.92 1.78
N ARG A 536 -42.11 43.91 0.88
CA ARG A 536 -42.12 43.70 -0.58
C ARG A 536 -40.84 43.06 -1.11
N ILE A 537 -39.73 43.22 -0.40
CA ILE A 537 -38.45 42.62 -0.77
C ILE A 537 -38.29 41.28 -0.04
N ALA A 538 -38.47 41.28 1.28
CA ALA A 538 -38.20 40.10 2.10
C ALA A 538 -39.21 38.96 1.89
N GLY A 539 -40.49 39.28 1.66
CA GLY A 539 -41.56 38.29 1.45
C GLY A 539 -41.31 37.41 0.22
N PRO A 540 -41.18 38.00 -1.00
CA PRO A 540 -40.88 37.24 -2.21
C PRO A 540 -39.56 36.48 -2.16
N VAL A 541 -38.52 37.04 -1.51
CA VAL A 541 -37.23 36.36 -1.33
C VAL A 541 -37.39 35.08 -0.49
N LEU A 542 -38.11 35.14 0.64
CA LEU A 542 -38.32 33.97 1.50
C LEU A 542 -39.18 32.90 0.81
N LEU A 543 -40.22 33.29 0.08
CA LEU A 543 -41.01 32.37 -0.74
C LEU A 543 -40.18 31.75 -1.87
N GLY A 544 -39.33 32.55 -2.53
CA GLY A 544 -38.40 32.09 -3.56
C GLY A 544 -37.38 31.09 -3.02
N LEU A 545 -36.80 31.34 -1.83
CA LEU A 545 -35.93 30.40 -1.15
C LEU A 545 -36.65 29.10 -0.76
N GLY A 546 -37.92 29.19 -0.35
CA GLY A 546 -38.77 28.03 -0.09
C GLY A 546 -38.99 27.18 -1.34
N ALA A 547 -39.36 27.82 -2.46
CA ALA A 547 -39.55 27.16 -3.75
C ALA A 547 -38.27 26.50 -4.28
N LEU A 548 -37.11 27.18 -4.17
CA LEU A 548 -35.81 26.62 -4.52
C LEU A 548 -35.47 25.38 -3.67
N ALA A 549 -35.75 25.43 -2.37
CA ALA A 549 -35.53 24.29 -1.48
C ALA A 549 -36.43 23.09 -1.83
N ILE A 550 -37.69 23.34 -2.23
CA ILE A 550 -38.61 22.29 -2.70
C ILE A 550 -38.10 21.69 -4.00
N ARG A 551 -37.74 22.52 -4.99
CA ARG A 551 -37.17 22.06 -6.26
C ARG A 551 -35.92 21.20 -6.03
N GLY A 552 -35.02 21.67 -5.16
CA GLY A 552 -33.84 20.92 -4.78
C GLY A 552 -34.17 19.61 -4.07
N ARG A 553 -35.27 19.52 -3.31
CA ARG A 553 -35.72 18.25 -2.70
C ARG A 553 -36.28 17.27 -3.74
N ILE A 554 -37.06 17.75 -4.70
CA ILE A 554 -37.64 16.92 -5.77
C ILE A 554 -36.55 16.36 -6.68
N LYS A 555 -35.51 17.14 -6.98
CA LYS A 555 -34.35 16.64 -7.73
C LYS A 555 -33.50 15.61 -6.98
N ARG A 556 -33.70 15.46 -5.65
CA ARG A 556 -32.89 14.59 -4.79
C ARG A 556 -33.52 13.23 -4.49
N GLY A 557 -34.82 13.07 -4.71
CA GLY A 557 -35.55 11.82 -4.55
C GLY A 557 -35.92 11.27 -5.91
#